data_AF-A0A7Z7PVL5-F1
#
_entry.id   AF-A0A7Z7PVL5-F1
#
_cell.length_a   1.000
_cell.length_b   1.000
_cell.length_c   1.000
_cell.angle_alpha   90.00
_cell.angle_beta   90.00
_cell.angle_gamma   90.00
#
_symmetry.space_group_name_H-M   'P 1'
#
loop_
_entity.id
_entity.type
_entity.pdbx_description
1 polymer ?
#
loop_
_entity_poly.entity_id
_entity_poly.type
_entity_poly.pdbx_seq_one_letter_code
_entity_poly.pdbx_strand_id
1 'polypeptide(L)'
;MEHRIAERVLSLLKEHGIAAGVPTGSEKLLTDKQVCEHLQISISHFHNFKKAHTNFPSYAIGKNVRYKFSEVEEFIKIIKK
;
A
#
# COMPACT_ATOMS: atom_id res chain seq x y z
N MET A 1 10.04 11.64 -37.23
CA MET A 1 11.17 11.37 -36.30
C MET A 1 10.68 11.10 -34.87
N GLU A 2 9.43 11.43 -34.53
CA GLU A 2 8.86 11.33 -33.17
C GLU A 2 8.41 9.93 -32.72
N HIS A 3 8.05 9.03 -33.65
CA HIS A 3 7.57 7.68 -33.31
C HIS A 3 8.59 6.81 -32.54
N ARG A 4 9.90 7.04 -32.73
CA ARG A 4 10.95 6.25 -32.05
C ARG A 4 11.16 6.68 -30.59
N ILE A 5 10.75 7.89 -30.23
CA ILE A 5 10.88 8.43 -28.87
C ILE A 5 9.75 7.88 -28.01
N ALA A 6 8.53 7.81 -28.56
CA ALA A 6 7.36 7.27 -27.85
C ALA A 6 7.56 5.80 -27.41
N GLU A 7 8.11 4.95 -28.27
CA GLU A 7 8.38 3.54 -27.90
C GLU A 7 9.45 3.39 -26.82
N ARG A 8 10.49 4.24 -26.83
CA ARG A 8 11.53 4.21 -25.80
C ARG A 8 11.02 4.65 -24.43
N VAL A 9 10.14 5.66 -24.40
CA VAL A 9 9.50 6.11 -23.15
C VAL A 9 8.55 5.04 -22.61
N LEU A 10 7.81 4.34 -23.50
CA LEU A 10 6.93 3.23 -23.09
C LEU A 10 7.72 2.05 -22.52
N SER A 11 8.88 1.71 -23.10
CA SER A 11 9.75 0.64 -22.61
C SER A 11 10.34 0.95 -21.24
N LEU A 12 10.79 2.19 -21.03
CA LEU A 12 11.34 2.64 -19.74
C LEU A 12 10.29 2.63 -18.61
N LEU A 13 9.03 2.95 -18.92
CA LEU A 13 7.92 2.89 -17.96
C LEU A 13 7.52 1.45 -17.61
N LYS A 14 7.66 0.52 -18.56
CA LYS A 14 7.35 -0.90 -18.37
C LYS A 14 8.40 -1.62 -17.50
N GLU A 15 9.68 -1.26 -17.63
CA GLU A 15 10.76 -1.80 -16.80
C GLU A 15 10.76 -1.23 -15.36
N HIS A 16 10.17 -0.05 -15.14
CA HIS A 16 10.00 0.55 -13.81
C HIS A 16 8.73 0.12 -13.05
N GLY A 17 8.02 -0.93 -13.52
CA GLY A 17 6.91 -1.49 -12.75
C GLY A 17 5.71 -0.56 -12.59
N ILE A 18 5.47 0.34 -13.55
CA ILE A 18 4.17 1.01 -13.68
C ILE A 18 3.27 0.06 -14.47
N ALA A 19 2.76 -0.94 -13.76
CA ALA A 19 1.69 -1.78 -14.27
C ALA A 19 0.45 -0.90 -14.53
N ALA A 20 0.10 -0.83 -15.82
CA ALA A 20 -1.21 -0.64 -16.40
C ALA A 20 -2.39 -0.32 -15.44
N GLY A 21 -3.06 0.79 -15.74
CA GLY A 21 -4.47 1.01 -15.38
C GLY A 21 -4.67 1.46 -13.95
N VAL A 22 -4.80 2.77 -13.76
CA VAL A 22 -5.45 3.33 -12.57
C VAL A 22 -6.96 3.33 -12.85
N PRO A 23 -7.76 2.39 -12.31
CA PRO A 23 -9.11 2.75 -11.95
C PRO A 23 -9.00 3.70 -10.76
N THR A 24 -9.38 4.95 -11.00
CA THR A 24 -9.61 6.00 -10.01
C THR A 24 -10.50 5.43 -8.89
N GLY A 25 -9.90 4.90 -7.83
CA GLY A 25 -10.60 4.25 -6.72
C GLY A 25 -9.97 2.97 -6.15
N SER A 26 -8.96 2.38 -6.80
CA SER A 26 -8.27 1.20 -6.26
C SER A 26 -7.07 1.61 -5.42
N GLU A 27 -7.29 1.92 -4.15
CA GLU A 27 -6.21 1.99 -3.17
C GLU A 27 -5.43 0.66 -3.18
N LYS A 28 -4.11 0.77 -3.40
CA LYS A 28 -3.23 -0.40 -3.42
C LYS A 28 -3.22 -1.02 -2.04
N LEU A 29 -3.68 -2.26 -1.95
CA LEU A 29 -3.65 -3.03 -0.72
C LEU A 29 -2.23 -3.46 -0.39
N LEU A 30 -1.72 -2.92 0.70
CA LEU A 30 -0.38 -3.12 1.24
C LEU A 30 -0.32 -4.36 2.12
N THR A 31 0.86 -4.96 2.20
CA THR A 31 1.19 -6.04 3.14
C THR A 31 1.69 -5.46 4.46
N ASP A 32 1.77 -6.28 5.52
CA ASP A 32 2.30 -5.85 6.83
C ASP A 32 3.66 -5.16 6.70
N LYS A 33 4.56 -5.69 5.87
CA LYS A 33 5.89 -5.12 5.62
C LYS A 33 5.80 -3.69 5.06
N GLN A 34 4.99 -3.51 4.01
CA GLN A 34 4.84 -2.21 3.36
C GLN A 34 4.22 -1.19 4.31
N VAL A 35 3.18 -1.58 5.06
CA VAL A 35 2.57 -0.70 6.08
C VAL A 35 3.60 -0.31 7.14
N CYS A 36 4.40 -1.27 7.61
CA CYS A 36 5.48 -1.00 8.57
C CYS A 36 6.53 -0.03 8.02
N GLU A 37 6.93 -0.19 6.76
CA GLU A 37 7.85 0.72 6.08
C GLU A 37 7.28 2.14 5.98
N HIS A 38 6.01 2.28 5.58
CA HIS A 38 5.35 3.58 5.48
C HIS A 38 5.16 4.27 6.84
N LEU A 39 4.82 3.49 7.88
CA LEU A 39 4.68 4.00 9.24
C LEU A 39 6.02 4.17 9.97
N GLN A 40 7.11 3.73 9.37
CA GLN A 40 8.45 3.69 9.97
C GLN A 40 8.48 2.97 11.34
N ILE A 41 7.69 1.90 11.47
CA ILE A 41 7.63 1.07 12.68
C ILE A 41 8.14 -0.34 12.39
N SER A 42 8.60 -1.03 13.43
CA SER A 42 8.94 -2.45 13.32
C SER A 42 7.68 -3.32 13.25
N ILE A 43 7.77 -4.47 12.57
CA ILE A 43 6.70 -5.48 12.50
C ILE A 43 6.21 -5.88 13.90
N SER A 44 7.11 -6.01 14.88
CA SER A 44 6.74 -6.34 16.26
C SER A 44 5.81 -5.27 16.86
N HIS A 45 6.10 -3.99 16.65
CA HIS A 45 5.24 -2.89 17.08
C HIS A 45 3.90 -2.93 16.37
N PHE A 46 3.89 -3.20 15.07
CA PHE A 46 2.65 -3.33 14.30
C PHE A 46 1.77 -4.49 14.78
N HIS A 47 2.35 -5.65 15.09
CA HIS A 47 1.63 -6.80 15.64
C HIS A 47 1.05 -6.51 17.03
N ASN A 48 1.83 -5.85 17.91
CA ASN A 48 1.34 -5.43 19.22
C ASN A 48 0.21 -4.40 19.09
N PHE A 49 0.33 -3.45 18.16
CA PHE A 49 -0.70 -2.46 17.87
C PHE A 49 -2.00 -3.12 17.38
N LYS A 50 -1.90 -4.04 16.41
CA LYS A 50 -3.05 -4.84 15.97
C LYS A 50 -3.70 -5.64 17.09
N LYS A 51 -2.91 -6.19 18.01
CA LYS A 51 -3.44 -6.92 19.17
C LYS A 51 -4.14 -5.99 20.16
N ALA A 52 -3.59 -4.80 20.39
CA ALA A 52 -4.20 -3.79 21.25
C ALA A 52 -5.48 -3.19 20.66
N HIS A 53 -5.60 -3.21 19.32
CA HIS A 53 -6.72 -2.64 18.60
C HIS A 53 -7.40 -3.67 17.70
N THR A 54 -8.39 -4.39 18.24
CA THR A 54 -9.19 -5.38 17.51
C THR A 54 -9.97 -4.81 16.31
N ASN A 55 -10.26 -3.50 16.33
CA ASN A 55 -10.93 -2.79 15.23
C ASN A 55 -9.96 -2.28 14.15
N PHE A 56 -8.71 -2.76 14.13
CA PHE A 56 -7.73 -2.32 13.15
C PHE A 56 -8.18 -2.64 11.71
N PRO A 57 -8.17 -1.67 10.78
CA PRO A 57 -8.68 -1.86 9.42
C PRO A 57 -7.81 -2.85 8.65
N SER A 58 -8.27 -4.10 8.56
CA SER A 58 -7.54 -5.19 7.93
C SER A 58 -8.45 -6.00 7.01
N TYR A 59 -7.92 -6.36 5.85
CA TYR A 59 -8.65 -7.05 4.79
C TYR A 59 -8.03 -8.41 4.55
N ALA A 60 -8.78 -9.47 4.84
CA ALA A 60 -8.36 -10.83 4.50
C ALA A 60 -8.60 -11.08 3.01
N ILE A 61 -7.53 -11.27 2.24
CA ILE A 61 -7.56 -11.64 0.83
C ILE A 61 -6.99 -13.05 0.68
N GLY A 62 -7.89 -14.02 0.66
CA GLY A 62 -7.55 -15.44 0.69
C GLY A 62 -6.82 -15.80 1.98
N LYS A 63 -5.55 -16.21 1.86
CA LYS A 63 -4.68 -16.54 3.02
C LYS A 63 -3.84 -15.36 3.52
N ASN A 64 -3.86 -14.22 2.83
CA ASN A 64 -3.01 -13.08 3.14
C ASN A 64 -3.84 -11.92 3.70
N VAL A 65 -3.36 -11.29 4.76
CA VAL A 65 -3.94 -10.04 5.25
C VAL A 65 -3.32 -8.87 4.50
N ARG A 66 -4.16 -7.95 4.07
CA ARG A 66 -3.73 -6.69 3.45
C ARG A 66 -4.44 -5.50 4.07
N TYR A 67 -3.89 -4.32 3.81
CA TYR A 67 -4.30 -3.09 4.46
C TYR A 67 -4.39 -1.97 3.43
N LYS A 68 -5.40 -1.11 3.58
CA LYS A 68 -5.45 0.18 2.89
C LYS A 68 -4.65 1.18 3.70
N PHE A 69 -3.70 1.85 3.06
CA PHE A 69 -2.86 2.80 3.78
C PHE A 69 -3.66 3.98 4.31
N SER A 70 -4.61 4.52 3.53
CA SER A 70 -5.42 5.67 3.96
C SER A 70 -6.21 5.36 5.23
N GLU A 71 -6.81 4.17 5.33
CA GLU A 71 -7.56 3.77 6.53
C GLU A 71 -6.66 3.54 7.73
N VAL A 72 -5.49 2.92 7.53
CA VAL A 72 -4.51 2.76 8.62
C VAL A 72 -4.02 4.12 9.12
N GLU A 73 -3.73 5.05 8.22
CA GLU A 73 -3.31 6.40 8.56
C GLU A 73 -4.41 7.17 9.30
N GLU A 74 -5.65 7.12 8.81
CA GLU A 74 -6.81 7.75 9.44
C GLU A 74 -7.07 7.15 10.83
N PHE A 75 -7.00 5.82 10.95
CA PHE A 75 -7.15 5.13 12.24
C PHE A 75 -6.11 5.58 13.27
N ILE A 76 -4.84 5.68 12.85
CA ILE A 76 -3.76 6.16 13.73
C ILE A 76 -3.98 7.63 14.13
N LYS A 77 -4.46 8.47 13.21
CA LYS A 77 -4.84 9.87 13.52
C LYS A 77 -5.97 9.94 14.55
N ILE A 78 -6.97 9.06 14.45
CA ILE A 78 -8.09 8.99 15.40
C ILE A 78 -7.61 8.56 16.79
N ILE A 79 -6.74 7.55 16.88
CA ILE A 79 -6.25 7.04 18.19
C ILE A 79 -5.31 8.03 18.90
N LYS A 80 -4.58 8.86 18.15
CA LYS A 80 -3.71 9.90 18.73
C LYS A 80 -4.47 11.10 19.33
N LYS A 81 -5.79 11.15 19.17
CA LYS A 81 -6.64 12.24 19.69
C LYS A 81 -7.22 11.87 21.04
#